data_AF-A0A954KWQ4-F1
#
_entry.id   AF-A0A954KWQ4-F1
#
_cell.length_a   1.000
_cell.length_b   1.000
_cell.length_c   1.000
_cell.angle_alpha   90.00
_cell.angle_beta   90.00
_cell.angle_gamma   90.00
#
_symmetry.space_group_name_H-M   'P 1'
#
loop_
_entity.id
_entity.type
_entity.pdbx_description
1 polymer ?
#
loop_
_entity_poly.entity_id
_entity_poly.type
_entity_poly.pdbx_seq_one_letter_code
_entity_poly.pdbx_strand_id
1 'polypeptide(L)'
;REHLGEDGVFLQWLDTQFLGTEQIQSIGATLLAVFPNVRLYQPSPTSLLFLGSDGEIHPEREAANPAGLLAKFPRKFERMPVGGVNDLAAALICDTEGLIEFCKSASPNTDSFNQLAFRSSVRSGDSTGASLRTLLEAFDPVLTSNSSLWNDAVIQYRLNPAVLVCRMCAAGHIQRAGRFAEQQAEPGLREFLLALVAYEGGQREHCRPLTIEAVRKNPKLSEAKFLLCQLYADELMDFSAPREVVAQRQLLTGNEKLVFESYLSMQGGNTSSLEINDEELKRINADEFTYPLALYCRASWRVAARRENSVDLATEALQLTDSALIRSQRDFGFLIRCNAAHLANAPQVQLESIRACAVNLGESDPSTNPLYEQRARVLSRGLDLIDGNPELDPAAVRQVRDYVRQLSRSNSRSAASLILPTGYVQ
;
A
#
# COMPACT_ATOMS: atom_id res chain seq x y z
N ARG A 1 -6.16 -8.08 -32.78
CA ARG A 1 -4.77 -8.37 -33.20
C ARG A 1 -4.35 -7.52 -34.39
N GLU A 2 -5.03 -7.60 -35.54
CA GLU A 2 -4.67 -6.89 -36.79
C GLU A 2 -4.57 -5.35 -36.68
N HIS A 3 -5.11 -4.76 -35.60
CA HIS A 3 -5.03 -3.33 -35.30
C HIS A 3 -3.87 -2.92 -34.39
N LEU A 4 -3.00 -3.87 -33.99
CA LEU A 4 -1.83 -3.62 -33.15
C LEU A 4 -0.56 -3.67 -34.01
N GLY A 5 0.40 -2.80 -33.72
CA GLY A 5 1.76 -2.92 -34.25
C GLY A 5 2.50 -4.13 -33.66
N GLU A 6 3.71 -4.39 -34.14
CA GLU A 6 4.53 -5.55 -33.73
C GLU A 6 4.77 -5.61 -32.20
N ASP A 7 5.00 -4.46 -31.58
CA ASP A 7 5.14 -4.30 -30.12
C ASP A 7 3.85 -3.81 -29.42
N GLY A 8 2.71 -3.88 -30.11
CA GLY A 8 1.44 -3.38 -29.61
C GLY A 8 0.84 -4.28 -28.53
N VAL A 9 0.52 -3.71 -27.37
CA VAL A 9 -0.09 -4.46 -26.25
C VAL A 9 -1.60 -4.28 -26.25
N PHE A 10 -2.33 -5.39 -26.30
CA PHE A 10 -3.74 -5.46 -25.96
C PHE A 10 -3.91 -5.50 -24.45
N LEU A 11 -4.81 -4.68 -23.89
CA LEU A 11 -5.16 -4.71 -22.48
C LEU A 11 -6.66 -4.97 -22.32
N GLN A 12 -7.00 -6.00 -21.55
CA GLN A 12 -8.36 -6.27 -21.12
C GLN A 12 -8.46 -6.15 -19.60
N TRP A 13 -9.25 -5.18 -19.14
CA TRP A 13 -9.61 -5.04 -17.73
C TRP A 13 -10.92 -5.78 -17.45
N LEU A 14 -10.93 -6.54 -16.36
CA LEU A 14 -12.10 -7.25 -15.85
C LEU A 14 -12.21 -7.07 -14.34
N ASP A 15 -13.45 -7.10 -13.84
CA ASP A 15 -13.73 -7.08 -12.40
C ASP A 15 -13.94 -8.51 -11.88
N THR A 16 -13.19 -8.89 -10.84
CA THR A 16 -13.20 -10.24 -10.27
C THR A 16 -14.56 -10.63 -9.71
N GLN A 17 -15.42 -9.67 -9.35
CA GLN A 17 -16.74 -9.97 -8.80
C GLN A 17 -17.68 -10.68 -9.78
N PHE A 18 -17.38 -10.64 -11.08
CA PHE A 18 -18.20 -11.27 -12.14
C PHE A 18 -17.55 -12.53 -12.73
N LEU A 19 -16.41 -12.96 -12.18
CA LEU A 19 -15.59 -14.01 -12.77
C LEU A 19 -15.37 -15.15 -11.77
N GLY A 20 -15.75 -16.36 -12.17
CA GLY A 20 -15.27 -17.60 -11.56
C GLY A 20 -14.00 -18.10 -12.26
N THR A 21 -13.42 -19.17 -11.70
CA THR A 21 -12.22 -19.81 -12.24
C THR A 21 -12.38 -20.21 -13.70
N GLU A 22 -13.50 -20.86 -14.06
CA GLU A 22 -13.75 -21.32 -15.44
C GLU A 22 -13.75 -20.15 -16.44
N GLN A 23 -14.36 -19.02 -16.08
CA GLN A 23 -14.39 -17.83 -16.93
C GLN A 23 -12.98 -17.27 -17.13
N ILE A 24 -12.16 -17.22 -16.07
CA ILE A 24 -10.79 -16.73 -16.15
C ILE A 24 -9.94 -17.64 -17.03
N GLN A 25 -10.04 -18.96 -16.86
CA GLN A 25 -9.35 -19.92 -17.72
C GLN A 25 -9.81 -19.80 -19.19
N SER A 26 -11.11 -19.63 -19.43
CA SER A 26 -11.64 -19.46 -20.79
C SER A 26 -11.16 -18.15 -21.44
N ILE A 27 -11.13 -17.05 -20.71
CA ILE A 27 -10.56 -15.78 -21.18
C ILE A 27 -9.06 -15.94 -21.48
N GLY A 28 -8.30 -16.53 -20.56
CA GLY A 28 -6.88 -16.80 -20.74
C GLY A 28 -6.61 -17.65 -22.00
N ALA A 29 -7.35 -18.75 -22.17
CA ALA A 29 -7.28 -19.60 -23.37
C ALA A 29 -7.63 -18.83 -24.66
N THR A 30 -8.60 -17.92 -24.60
CA THR A 30 -8.97 -17.06 -25.74
C THR A 30 -7.82 -16.15 -26.14
N LEU A 31 -7.19 -15.50 -25.16
CA LEU A 31 -6.09 -14.59 -25.42
C LEU A 31 -4.85 -15.33 -25.89
N LEU A 32 -4.52 -16.48 -25.30
CA LEU A 32 -3.40 -17.34 -25.72
C LEU A 32 -3.60 -17.92 -27.12
N ALA A 33 -4.84 -18.09 -27.58
CA ALA A 33 -5.12 -18.50 -28.96
C ALA A 33 -4.83 -17.38 -29.99
N VAL A 34 -4.82 -16.12 -29.55
CA VAL A 34 -4.62 -14.96 -30.42
C VAL A 34 -3.20 -14.41 -30.31
N PHE A 35 -2.65 -14.36 -29.10
CA PHE A 35 -1.37 -13.75 -28.77
C PHE A 35 -0.40 -14.81 -28.20
N PRO A 36 0.85 -14.86 -28.68
CA PRO A 36 1.87 -15.76 -28.13
C PRO A 36 2.30 -15.38 -26.70
N ASN A 37 2.21 -14.10 -26.33
CA ASN A 37 2.59 -13.61 -25.01
C ASN A 37 1.34 -13.08 -24.30
N VAL A 38 1.01 -13.66 -23.14
CA VAL A 38 -0.13 -13.22 -22.33
C VAL A 38 0.25 -13.20 -20.85
N ARG A 39 0.03 -12.07 -20.18
CA ARG A 39 0.34 -11.91 -18.74
C ARG A 39 -0.88 -11.47 -17.97
N LEU A 40 -1.00 -11.93 -16.73
CA LEU A 40 -2.12 -11.63 -15.84
C LEU A 40 -1.65 -10.86 -14.60
N TYR A 41 -2.20 -9.67 -14.42
CA TYR A 41 -1.96 -8.81 -13.26
C TYR A 41 -3.23 -8.63 -12.42
N GLN A 42 -3.06 -8.52 -11.10
CA GLN A 42 -4.09 -8.21 -10.13
C GLN A 42 -3.62 -7.07 -9.21
N PRO A 43 -3.68 -5.80 -9.68
CA PRO A 43 -3.23 -4.65 -8.90
C PRO A 43 -4.12 -4.34 -7.69
N SER A 44 -5.35 -4.86 -7.67
CA SER A 44 -6.26 -4.78 -6.52
C SER A 44 -7.11 -6.05 -6.40
N PRO A 45 -7.75 -6.33 -5.25
CA PRO A 45 -8.57 -7.53 -5.08
C PRO A 45 -9.70 -7.67 -6.10
N THR A 46 -10.20 -6.55 -6.62
CA THR A 46 -11.36 -6.47 -7.52
C THR A 46 -10.98 -6.40 -8.99
N SER A 47 -9.72 -6.20 -9.35
CA SER A 47 -9.32 -5.91 -10.74
C SER A 47 -8.35 -6.95 -11.28
N LEU A 48 -8.67 -7.53 -12.43
CA LEU A 48 -7.76 -8.34 -13.23
C LEU A 48 -7.44 -7.62 -14.54
N LEU A 49 -6.17 -7.64 -14.92
CA LEU A 49 -5.67 -7.09 -16.17
C LEU A 49 -4.96 -8.19 -16.95
N PHE A 50 -5.54 -8.57 -18.09
CA PHE A 50 -4.85 -9.39 -19.07
C PHE A 50 -4.14 -8.50 -20.08
N LEU A 51 -2.85 -8.76 -20.29
CA LEU A 51 -2.05 -8.13 -21.33
C LEU A 51 -1.71 -9.17 -22.37
N GLY A 52 -1.97 -8.89 -23.65
CA GLY A 52 -1.65 -9.78 -24.78
C GLY A 52 -0.84 -9.05 -25.86
N SER A 53 0.15 -9.71 -26.44
CA SER A 53 1.03 -9.13 -27.47
C SER A 53 1.67 -10.20 -28.34
N ASP A 54 2.05 -9.83 -29.56
CA ASP A 54 2.89 -10.67 -30.43
C ASP A 54 4.36 -10.65 -29.98
N GLY A 55 4.86 -9.51 -29.51
CA GLY A 55 6.17 -9.37 -28.87
C GLY A 55 6.18 -9.71 -27.36
N GLU A 56 7.37 -9.86 -26.78
CA GLU A 56 7.54 -10.07 -25.33
C GLU A 56 6.95 -8.91 -24.52
N ILE A 57 6.27 -9.23 -23.42
CA ILE A 57 5.62 -8.24 -22.55
C ILE A 57 6.37 -8.19 -21.23
N HIS A 58 7.19 -7.16 -20.99
CA HIS A 58 7.89 -6.97 -19.71
C HIS A 58 7.76 -5.55 -19.14
N PRO A 59 6.57 -5.14 -18.66
CA PRO A 59 6.36 -3.85 -18.00
C PRO A 59 7.34 -3.62 -16.84
N GLU A 60 7.70 -4.68 -16.12
CA GLU A 60 8.65 -4.63 -15.00
C GLU A 60 10.03 -4.18 -15.46
N ARG A 61 10.47 -4.60 -16.65
CA ARG A 61 11.77 -4.23 -17.21
C ARG A 61 11.82 -2.75 -17.56
N GLU A 62 10.74 -2.21 -18.14
CA GLU A 62 10.62 -0.78 -18.42
C GLU A 62 10.53 0.04 -17.12
N ALA A 63 9.87 -0.49 -16.09
CA ALA A 63 9.81 0.13 -14.77
C ALA A 63 11.14 0.09 -14.02
N ALA A 64 11.95 -0.96 -14.23
CA ALA A 64 13.29 -1.09 -13.66
C ALA A 64 14.32 -0.21 -14.38
N ASN A 65 14.04 0.20 -15.62
CA ASN A 65 14.93 1.02 -16.44
C ASN A 65 14.96 2.49 -15.95
N PRO A 66 16.12 3.02 -15.50
CA PRO A 66 16.24 4.42 -15.08
C PRO A 66 15.99 5.43 -16.21
N ALA A 67 16.11 5.00 -17.47
CA ALA A 67 15.79 5.82 -18.64
C ALA A 67 14.36 5.58 -19.18
N GLY A 68 13.59 4.73 -18.52
CA GLY A 68 12.23 4.37 -18.88
C GLY A 68 11.21 5.47 -18.60
N LEU A 69 9.97 5.27 -19.08
CA LEU A 69 8.89 6.26 -18.97
C LEU A 69 8.52 6.62 -17.52
N LEU A 70 8.50 5.63 -16.61
CA LEU A 70 8.17 5.87 -15.20
C LEU A 70 9.21 6.79 -14.54
N ALA A 71 10.49 6.58 -14.81
CA ALA A 71 11.57 7.39 -14.29
C ALA A 71 11.61 8.80 -14.91
N LYS A 72 11.23 8.94 -16.19
CA LYS A 72 11.16 10.23 -16.90
C LYS A 72 9.98 11.11 -16.46
N PHE A 73 8.87 10.49 -16.07
CA PHE A 73 7.63 11.20 -15.75
C PHE A 73 7.04 10.77 -14.39
N PRO A 74 7.80 10.81 -13.28
CA PRO A 74 7.36 10.27 -11.99
C PRO A 74 6.03 10.91 -11.54
N ARG A 75 5.89 12.23 -11.68
CA ARG A 75 4.66 12.97 -11.33
C ARG A 75 3.40 12.51 -12.08
N LYS A 76 3.53 11.95 -13.29
CA LYS A 76 2.37 11.43 -14.04
C LYS A 76 1.88 10.10 -13.49
N PHE A 77 2.77 9.33 -12.88
CA PHE A 77 2.50 7.98 -12.40
C PHE A 77 2.43 7.89 -10.86
N GLU A 78 2.82 8.94 -10.13
CA GLU A 78 2.79 8.99 -8.67
C GLU A 78 1.42 8.66 -8.04
N ARG A 79 0.35 8.97 -8.78
CA ARG A 79 -1.05 8.74 -8.39
C ARG A 79 -1.62 7.40 -8.84
N MET A 80 -0.83 6.59 -9.54
CA MET A 80 -1.23 5.25 -9.95
C MET A 80 -0.79 4.23 -8.89
N PRO A 81 -1.61 3.19 -8.63
CA PRO A 81 -1.19 2.06 -7.78
C PRO A 81 0.06 1.32 -8.26
N VAL A 82 0.45 1.58 -9.51
CA VAL A 82 1.60 0.98 -10.18
C VAL A 82 2.63 2.07 -10.46
N GLY A 83 3.54 2.29 -9.50
CA GLY A 83 4.52 3.38 -9.51
C GLY A 83 5.95 2.94 -9.82
N GLY A 84 6.24 1.64 -9.84
CA GLY A 84 7.58 1.11 -10.10
C GLY A 84 7.61 -0.41 -10.28
N VAL A 85 8.81 -0.96 -10.39
CA VAL A 85 9.03 -2.40 -10.62
C VAL A 85 8.44 -3.26 -9.50
N ASN A 86 8.55 -2.82 -8.25
CA ASN A 86 8.01 -3.55 -7.09
C ASN A 86 6.48 -3.61 -7.10
N ASP A 87 5.80 -2.56 -7.58
CA ASP A 87 4.33 -2.56 -7.70
C ASP A 87 3.87 -3.50 -8.81
N LEU A 88 4.56 -3.50 -9.96
CA LEU A 88 4.25 -4.39 -11.08
C LEU A 88 4.51 -5.86 -10.71
N ALA A 89 5.64 -6.15 -10.08
CA ALA A 89 5.96 -7.50 -9.61
C ALA A 89 4.96 -7.99 -8.55
N ALA A 90 4.54 -7.11 -7.63
CA ALA A 90 3.49 -7.43 -6.67
C ALA A 90 2.12 -7.66 -7.33
N ALA A 91 1.83 -6.98 -8.44
CA ALA A 91 0.59 -7.16 -9.18
C ALA A 91 0.60 -8.39 -10.09
N LEU A 92 1.76 -8.82 -10.59
CA LEU A 92 1.86 -9.98 -11.48
C LEU A 92 1.49 -11.27 -10.72
N ILE A 93 0.42 -11.93 -11.13
CA ILE A 93 -0.06 -13.18 -10.51
C ILE A 93 0.14 -14.41 -11.41
N CYS A 94 0.33 -14.22 -12.72
CA CYS A 94 0.64 -15.30 -13.65
C CYS A 94 1.37 -14.76 -14.88
N ASP A 95 2.51 -15.37 -15.23
CA ASP A 95 3.23 -15.12 -16.48
C ASP A 95 2.68 -15.97 -17.64
N THR A 96 3.27 -15.87 -18.83
CA THR A 96 2.77 -16.56 -20.02
C THR A 96 2.79 -18.08 -19.84
N GLU A 97 3.91 -18.61 -19.34
CA GLU A 97 4.11 -20.04 -19.10
C GLU A 97 3.12 -20.57 -18.07
N GLY A 98 2.96 -19.85 -16.95
CA GLY A 98 1.97 -20.16 -15.94
C GLY A 98 0.55 -20.14 -16.49
N LEU A 99 0.22 -19.18 -17.34
CA LEU A 99 -1.13 -19.03 -17.89
C LEU A 99 -1.44 -20.13 -18.92
N ILE A 100 -0.46 -20.56 -19.72
CA ILE A 100 -0.59 -21.70 -20.62
C ILE A 100 -0.97 -22.96 -19.85
N GLU A 101 -0.25 -23.27 -18.75
CA GLU A 101 -0.54 -24.47 -17.96
C GLU A 101 -1.88 -24.33 -17.22
N PHE A 102 -2.17 -23.16 -16.67
CA PHE A 102 -3.45 -22.88 -15.99
C PHE A 102 -4.66 -23.01 -16.92
N CYS A 103 -4.52 -22.65 -18.20
CA CYS A 103 -5.61 -22.65 -19.19
C CYS A 103 -5.66 -23.91 -20.08
N LYS A 104 -4.75 -24.87 -19.89
CA LYS A 104 -4.52 -26.00 -20.79
C LYS A 104 -5.75 -26.85 -21.13
N SER A 105 -6.70 -26.98 -20.20
CA SER A 105 -7.94 -27.74 -20.37
C SER A 105 -9.15 -26.87 -20.72
N ALA A 106 -8.99 -25.54 -20.78
CA ALA A 106 -10.09 -24.62 -20.98
C ALA A 106 -10.35 -24.36 -22.47
N SER A 107 -11.63 -24.24 -22.81
CA SER A 107 -12.06 -23.87 -24.16
C SER A 107 -12.07 -22.35 -24.33
N PRO A 108 -11.56 -21.83 -25.46
CA PRO A 108 -11.68 -20.41 -25.80
C PRO A 108 -13.13 -19.93 -25.79
N ASN A 109 -13.33 -18.70 -25.34
CA ASN A 109 -14.58 -17.98 -25.46
C ASN A 109 -14.80 -17.59 -26.93
N THR A 110 -15.92 -18.00 -27.50
CA THR A 110 -16.28 -17.70 -28.90
C THR A 110 -17.68 -17.09 -28.95
N ASP A 111 -18.05 -16.44 -30.04
CA ASP A 111 -19.40 -15.88 -30.19
C ASP A 111 -20.49 -16.97 -30.05
N SER A 112 -20.22 -18.16 -30.60
CA SER A 112 -21.08 -19.34 -30.50
C SER A 112 -21.07 -19.97 -29.10
N PHE A 113 -20.11 -19.61 -28.25
CA PHE A 113 -19.94 -20.17 -26.90
C PHE A 113 -19.49 -19.08 -25.91
N ASN A 114 -20.29 -18.01 -25.81
CA ASN A 114 -19.95 -16.84 -25.01
C ASN A 114 -20.18 -17.10 -23.50
N GLN A 115 -19.19 -17.69 -22.86
CA GLN A 115 -19.25 -18.03 -21.43
C GLN A 115 -19.44 -16.79 -20.55
N LEU A 116 -18.93 -15.63 -20.97
CA LEU A 116 -19.15 -14.39 -20.24
C LEU A 116 -20.63 -13.99 -20.30
N ALA A 117 -21.25 -13.94 -21.48
CA ALA A 117 -22.65 -13.56 -21.61
C ALA A 117 -23.63 -14.54 -20.93
N PHE A 118 -23.33 -15.85 -20.97
CA PHE A 118 -24.25 -16.88 -20.49
C PHE A 118 -23.98 -17.37 -19.07
N ARG A 119 -22.78 -17.17 -18.51
CA ARG A 119 -22.40 -17.67 -17.18
C ARG A 119 -21.88 -16.60 -16.23
N SER A 120 -21.73 -15.33 -16.66
CA SER A 120 -21.46 -14.25 -15.71
C SER A 120 -22.72 -13.97 -14.92
N SER A 121 -22.69 -14.21 -13.61
CA SER A 121 -23.70 -13.73 -12.69
C SER A 121 -23.01 -13.30 -11.41
N VAL A 122 -23.56 -12.28 -10.76
CA VAL A 122 -23.08 -11.82 -9.42
C VAL A 122 -23.11 -12.97 -8.40
N ARG A 123 -23.91 -14.03 -8.66
CA ARG A 123 -24.05 -15.23 -7.82
C ARG A 123 -23.24 -16.45 -8.28
N SER A 124 -22.60 -16.42 -9.45
CA SER A 124 -21.75 -17.52 -9.95
C SER A 124 -20.28 -17.33 -9.58
N GLY A 125 -19.96 -16.26 -8.83
CA GLY A 125 -18.77 -16.19 -7.98
C GLY A 125 -18.89 -17.18 -6.80
N ASP A 126 -19.13 -18.46 -7.10
CA ASP A 126 -18.84 -19.53 -6.16
C ASP A 126 -17.34 -19.47 -5.95
N SER A 127 -16.96 -19.04 -4.74
CA SER A 127 -15.61 -18.76 -4.28
C SER A 127 -15.09 -17.33 -4.58
N THR A 128 -15.01 -16.57 -3.49
CA THR A 128 -14.32 -15.28 -3.35
C THR A 128 -12.97 -15.28 -4.07
N GLY A 129 -12.43 -14.12 -4.45
CA GLY A 129 -11.08 -14.00 -5.04
C GLY A 129 -9.96 -14.74 -4.28
N ALA A 130 -10.20 -15.20 -3.05
CA ALA A 130 -9.38 -16.16 -2.31
C ALA A 130 -9.18 -17.50 -3.03
N SER A 131 -10.21 -18.11 -3.62
CA SER A 131 -10.07 -19.41 -4.28
C SER A 131 -9.35 -19.31 -5.62
N LEU A 132 -9.56 -18.22 -6.37
CA LEU A 132 -8.75 -17.93 -7.55
C LEU A 132 -7.27 -17.84 -7.21
N ARG A 133 -6.94 -17.18 -6.10
CA ARG A 133 -5.54 -17.04 -5.64
C ARG A 133 -4.91 -18.38 -5.27
N THR A 134 -5.64 -19.25 -4.57
CA THR A 134 -5.15 -20.60 -4.27
C THR A 134 -4.88 -21.40 -5.54
N LEU A 135 -5.71 -21.21 -6.59
CA LEU A 135 -5.54 -21.91 -7.85
C LEU A 135 -4.36 -21.39 -8.69
N LEU A 136 -4.10 -20.08 -8.65
CA LEU A 136 -3.02 -19.44 -9.40
C LEU A 136 -1.66 -19.50 -8.69
N GLU A 137 -1.65 -19.85 -7.40
CA GLU A 137 -0.44 -19.91 -6.58
C GLU A 137 0.69 -20.77 -7.18
N ALA A 138 0.34 -21.93 -7.76
CA ALA A 138 1.33 -22.82 -8.38
C ALA A 138 2.02 -22.20 -9.62
N PHE A 139 1.46 -21.12 -10.14
CA PHE A 139 1.90 -20.40 -11.33
C PHE A 139 2.35 -18.97 -11.02
N ASP A 140 2.51 -18.65 -9.74
CA ASP A 140 2.86 -17.32 -9.26
C ASP A 140 4.34 -17.02 -9.54
N PRO A 141 4.67 -16.01 -10.37
CA PRO A 141 6.05 -15.74 -10.75
C PRO A 141 6.90 -15.24 -9.58
N VAL A 142 6.31 -14.61 -8.56
CA VAL A 142 7.05 -14.15 -7.37
C VAL A 142 7.43 -15.32 -6.48
N LEU A 143 6.60 -16.37 -6.41
CA LEU A 143 6.83 -17.55 -5.56
C LEU A 143 7.65 -18.65 -6.25
N THR A 144 7.92 -18.50 -7.55
CA THR A 144 8.63 -19.49 -8.36
C THR A 144 10.01 -18.98 -8.74
N SER A 145 11.07 -19.59 -8.20
CA SER A 145 12.46 -19.10 -8.36
C SER A 145 12.98 -19.05 -9.79
N ASN A 146 12.39 -19.81 -10.72
CA ASN A 146 12.78 -19.88 -12.13
C ASN A 146 11.88 -19.05 -13.05
N SER A 147 11.07 -18.13 -12.51
CA SER A 147 10.18 -17.30 -13.32
C SER A 147 10.92 -16.22 -14.10
N SER A 148 10.22 -15.61 -15.06
CA SER A 148 10.76 -14.47 -15.84
C SER A 148 11.19 -13.29 -14.95
N LEU A 149 10.57 -13.10 -13.77
CA LEU A 149 10.92 -12.02 -12.84
C LEU A 149 12.31 -12.18 -12.25
N TRP A 150 12.68 -13.41 -11.88
CA TRP A 150 13.95 -13.69 -11.20
C TRP A 150 15.09 -14.00 -12.17
N ASN A 151 14.77 -14.44 -13.39
CA ASN A 151 15.77 -14.71 -14.43
C ASN A 151 16.25 -13.43 -15.16
N ASP A 152 15.50 -12.32 -15.08
CA ASP A 152 15.92 -11.03 -15.64
C ASP A 152 16.73 -10.24 -14.61
N ALA A 153 18.04 -10.10 -14.87
CA ALA A 153 18.96 -9.39 -13.98
C ALA A 153 18.62 -7.91 -13.77
N VAL A 154 18.00 -7.24 -14.75
CA VAL A 154 17.61 -5.82 -14.64
C VAL A 154 16.46 -5.68 -13.66
N ILE A 155 15.47 -6.57 -13.74
CA ILE A 155 14.34 -6.60 -12.80
C ILE A 155 14.85 -6.99 -11.41
N GLN A 156 15.58 -8.10 -11.31
CA GLN A 156 16.05 -8.66 -10.04
C GLN A 156 16.85 -7.65 -9.22
N TYR A 157 17.74 -6.88 -9.85
CA TYR A 157 18.57 -5.89 -9.17
C TYR A 157 17.75 -4.72 -8.55
N ARG A 158 16.52 -4.50 -9.02
CA ARG A 158 15.66 -3.41 -8.59
C ARG A 158 14.52 -3.85 -7.66
N LEU A 159 14.35 -5.16 -7.47
CA LEU A 159 13.37 -5.69 -6.53
C LEU A 159 13.88 -5.52 -5.10
N ASN A 160 13.06 -4.91 -4.25
CA ASN A 160 13.27 -4.83 -2.82
C ASN A 160 12.26 -5.75 -2.12
N PRO A 161 12.69 -6.86 -1.48
CA PRO A 161 11.77 -7.82 -0.85
C PRO A 161 10.82 -7.19 0.18
N ALA A 162 11.28 -6.20 0.94
CA ALA A 162 10.48 -5.51 1.95
C ALA A 162 9.36 -4.69 1.31
N VAL A 163 9.71 -3.93 0.25
CA VAL A 163 8.74 -3.14 -0.52
C VAL A 163 7.75 -4.07 -1.20
N LEU A 164 8.21 -5.15 -1.83
CA LEU A 164 7.37 -6.14 -2.49
C LEU A 164 6.34 -6.76 -1.52
N VAL A 165 6.76 -7.15 -0.31
CA VAL A 165 5.85 -7.62 0.76
C VAL A 165 4.81 -6.56 1.13
N CYS A 166 5.23 -5.32 1.35
CA CYS A 166 4.30 -4.24 1.66
C CYS A 166 3.27 -4.04 0.52
N ARG A 167 3.69 -4.14 -0.75
CA ARG A 167 2.80 -3.98 -1.91
C ARG A 167 1.81 -5.12 -2.04
N MET A 168 2.26 -6.35 -1.83
CA MET A 168 1.35 -7.50 -1.79
C MET A 168 0.31 -7.33 -0.68
N CYS A 169 0.72 -6.95 0.53
CA CYS A 169 -0.22 -6.71 1.63
C CYS A 169 -1.21 -5.57 1.32
N ALA A 170 -0.74 -4.44 0.79
CA ALA A 170 -1.59 -3.30 0.41
C ALA A 170 -2.61 -3.65 -0.69
N ALA A 171 -2.25 -4.55 -1.60
CA ALA A 171 -3.15 -5.10 -2.62
C ALA A 171 -4.08 -6.22 -2.09
N GLY A 172 -4.06 -6.51 -0.79
CA GLY A 172 -4.89 -7.56 -0.15
C GLY A 172 -4.33 -8.98 -0.28
N HIS A 173 -3.09 -9.15 -0.73
CA HIS A 173 -2.43 -10.44 -0.96
C HIS A 173 -1.58 -10.89 0.23
N ILE A 174 -2.11 -10.79 1.46
CA ILE A 174 -1.37 -11.06 2.71
C ILE A 174 -0.80 -12.48 2.77
N GLN A 175 -1.59 -13.49 2.37
CA GLN A 175 -1.15 -14.89 2.37
C GLN A 175 0.00 -15.14 1.38
N ARG A 176 -0.08 -14.55 0.19
CA ARG A 176 0.98 -14.61 -0.82
C ARG A 176 2.26 -13.97 -0.30
N ALA A 177 2.15 -12.82 0.35
CA ALA A 177 3.28 -12.14 0.98
C ALA A 177 3.93 -12.99 2.08
N GLY A 178 3.13 -13.69 2.89
CA GLY A 178 3.59 -14.65 3.90
C GLY A 178 4.42 -15.78 3.29
N ARG A 179 3.93 -16.42 2.23
CA ARG A 179 4.67 -17.49 1.54
C ARG A 179 5.97 -16.99 0.92
N PHE A 180 5.94 -15.83 0.26
CA PHE A 180 7.15 -15.21 -0.27
C PHE A 180 8.18 -14.97 0.84
N ALA A 181 7.74 -14.52 2.02
CA ALA A 181 8.60 -14.37 3.18
C ALA A 181 9.17 -15.71 3.68
N GLU A 182 8.37 -16.76 3.72
CA GLU A 182 8.78 -18.11 4.17
C GLU A 182 9.83 -18.77 3.26
N GLN A 183 9.82 -18.44 1.96
CA GLN A 183 10.78 -18.95 0.98
C GLN A 183 12.17 -18.30 1.08
N GLN A 184 12.32 -17.21 1.84
CA GLN A 184 13.61 -16.53 1.95
C GLN A 184 14.61 -17.34 2.77
N ALA A 185 15.77 -17.61 2.16
CA ALA A 185 16.86 -18.37 2.79
C ALA A 185 17.86 -17.48 3.55
N GLU A 186 17.88 -16.17 3.28
CA GLU A 186 18.83 -15.26 3.94
C GLU A 186 18.55 -15.14 5.45
N PRO A 187 19.58 -15.26 6.31
CA PRO A 187 19.42 -15.11 7.76
C PRO A 187 18.72 -13.81 8.14
N GLY A 188 17.68 -13.88 8.97
CA GLY A 188 16.93 -12.73 9.46
C GLY A 188 15.98 -12.08 8.45
N LEU A 189 16.22 -12.21 7.15
CA LEU A 189 15.33 -11.65 6.12
C LEU A 189 13.95 -12.28 6.18
N ARG A 190 13.86 -13.61 6.30
CA ARG A 190 12.59 -14.31 6.47
C ARG A 190 11.78 -13.76 7.65
N GLU A 191 12.40 -13.66 8.83
CA GLU A 191 11.73 -13.14 10.03
C GLU A 191 11.32 -11.68 9.87
N PHE A 192 12.15 -10.87 9.22
CA PHE A 192 11.82 -9.47 8.93
C PHE A 192 10.61 -9.35 8.01
N LEU A 193 10.58 -10.10 6.91
CA LEU A 193 9.46 -10.08 5.97
C LEU A 193 8.17 -10.63 6.62
N LEU A 194 8.26 -11.68 7.44
CA LEU A 194 7.11 -12.15 8.23
C LEU A 194 6.64 -11.10 9.24
N ALA A 195 7.56 -10.34 9.86
CA ALA A 195 7.20 -9.23 10.72
C ALA A 195 6.45 -8.14 9.95
N LEU A 196 6.85 -7.83 8.71
CA LEU A 196 6.13 -6.90 7.84
C LEU A 196 4.73 -7.41 7.47
N VAL A 197 4.57 -8.69 7.15
CA VAL A 197 3.26 -9.30 6.90
C VAL A 197 2.37 -9.15 8.13
N ALA A 198 2.88 -9.44 9.32
CA ALA A 198 2.16 -9.25 10.58
C ALA A 198 1.82 -7.77 10.82
N TYR A 199 2.75 -6.86 10.54
CA TYR A 199 2.58 -5.42 10.72
C TYR A 199 1.48 -4.84 9.82
N GLU A 200 1.54 -5.14 8.52
CA GLU A 200 0.53 -4.70 7.54
C GLU A 200 -0.82 -5.40 7.76
N GLY A 201 -0.82 -6.61 8.31
CA GLY A 201 -2.03 -7.32 8.74
C GLY A 201 -2.62 -6.86 10.08
N GLY A 202 -2.08 -5.80 10.71
CA GLY A 202 -2.56 -5.28 11.99
C GLY A 202 -2.19 -6.10 13.23
N GLN A 203 -1.37 -7.14 13.09
CA GLN A 203 -0.98 -8.07 14.16
C GLN A 203 0.29 -7.60 14.89
N ARG A 204 0.23 -6.42 15.52
CA ARG A 204 1.39 -5.79 16.18
C ARG A 204 2.09 -6.66 17.23
N GLU A 205 1.30 -7.40 18.01
CA GLU A 205 1.83 -8.31 19.05
C GLU A 205 2.70 -9.43 18.45
N HIS A 206 2.38 -9.91 17.24
CA HIS A 206 3.17 -10.91 16.53
C HIS A 206 4.38 -10.28 15.83
N CYS A 207 4.28 -9.02 15.43
CA CYS A 207 5.33 -8.30 14.71
C CYS A 207 6.60 -8.12 15.57
N ARG A 208 6.47 -7.66 16.83
CA ARG A 208 7.61 -7.37 17.73
C ARG A 208 8.59 -8.54 17.90
N PRO A 209 8.17 -9.75 18.32
CA PRO A 209 9.11 -10.87 18.50
C PRO A 209 9.79 -11.29 17.19
N LEU A 210 9.09 -11.23 16.05
CA LEU A 210 9.67 -11.51 14.74
C LEU A 210 10.75 -10.48 14.35
N THR A 211 10.51 -9.19 14.59
CA THR A 211 11.51 -8.16 14.28
C THR A 211 12.74 -8.27 15.19
N ILE A 212 12.56 -8.60 16.47
CA ILE A 212 13.68 -8.86 17.39
C ILE A 212 14.52 -10.05 16.88
N GLU A 213 13.87 -11.14 16.47
CA GLU A 213 14.57 -12.31 15.94
C GLU A 213 15.30 -11.99 14.62
N ALA A 214 14.69 -11.18 13.74
CA ALA A 214 15.31 -10.74 12.51
C ALA A 214 16.61 -9.97 12.76
N VAL A 215 16.59 -8.99 13.68
CA VAL A 215 17.78 -8.21 14.07
C VAL A 215 18.84 -9.09 14.74
N ARG A 216 18.43 -10.09 15.53
CA ARG A 216 19.35 -11.04 16.17
C ARG A 216 20.06 -11.93 15.15
N LYS A 217 19.31 -12.47 14.17
CA LYS A 217 19.84 -13.32 13.10
C LYS A 217 20.70 -12.55 12.10
N ASN A 218 20.34 -11.30 11.82
CA ASN A 218 21.09 -10.43 10.93
C ASN A 218 21.17 -8.98 11.46
N PRO A 219 22.18 -8.68 12.29
CA PRO A 219 22.40 -7.33 12.82
C PRO A 219 22.78 -6.29 11.78
N LYS A 220 22.96 -6.65 10.51
CA LYS A 220 23.27 -5.70 9.42
C LYS A 220 22.02 -5.25 8.66
N LEU A 221 20.89 -5.92 8.83
CA LEU A 221 19.63 -5.59 8.17
C LEU A 221 19.04 -4.29 8.77
N SER A 222 19.29 -3.16 8.10
CA SER A 222 18.93 -1.80 8.58
C SER A 222 17.42 -1.65 8.71
N GLU A 223 16.68 -2.20 7.75
CA GLU A 223 15.22 -2.12 7.66
C GLU A 223 14.54 -2.84 8.82
N ALA A 224 15.11 -3.96 9.29
CA ALA A 224 14.61 -4.66 10.47
C ALA A 224 14.81 -3.83 11.75
N LYS A 225 15.97 -3.16 11.89
CA LYS A 225 16.21 -2.23 13.01
C LYS A 225 15.27 -1.04 12.96
N PHE A 226 15.03 -0.50 11.77
CA PHE A 226 14.11 0.60 11.57
C PHE A 226 12.70 0.21 12.01
N LEU A 227 12.19 -0.94 11.55
CA LEU A 227 10.88 -1.43 11.95
C LEU A 227 10.81 -1.66 13.46
N LEU A 228 11.87 -2.24 14.06
CA LEU A 228 11.94 -2.42 15.51
C LEU A 228 11.82 -1.09 16.24
N CYS A 229 12.59 -0.08 15.83
CA CYS A 229 12.52 1.25 16.44
C CYS A 229 11.15 1.89 16.24
N GLN A 230 10.50 1.69 15.09
CA GLN A 230 9.15 2.17 14.82
C GLN A 230 8.09 1.53 15.72
N LEU A 231 8.20 0.22 15.99
CA LEU A 231 7.29 -0.52 16.88
C LEU A 231 7.42 -0.12 18.36
N TYR A 232 8.53 0.53 18.71
CA TYR A 232 8.84 1.03 20.05
C TYR A 232 8.96 2.56 20.09
N ALA A 233 8.38 3.26 19.11
CA ALA A 233 8.57 4.70 18.98
C ALA A 233 8.05 5.48 20.19
N ASP A 234 6.91 5.09 20.75
CA ASP A 234 6.32 5.72 21.93
C ASP A 234 7.24 5.51 23.14
N GLU A 235 7.69 4.27 23.38
CA GLU A 235 8.60 3.94 24.47
C GLU A 235 9.97 4.62 24.31
N LEU A 236 10.42 4.85 23.07
CA LEU A 236 11.66 5.59 22.79
C LEU A 236 11.51 7.10 23.05
N MET A 237 10.34 7.68 22.81
CA MET A 237 10.06 9.08 23.16
C MET A 237 9.95 9.29 24.68
N ASP A 238 9.38 8.32 25.38
CA ASP A 238 9.19 8.35 26.84
C ASP A 238 10.40 7.81 27.63
N PHE A 239 11.50 7.48 26.95
CA PHE A 239 12.71 6.89 27.53
C PHE A 239 12.47 5.58 28.32
N SER A 240 11.41 4.85 27.98
CA SER A 240 11.01 3.57 28.61
C SER A 240 11.32 2.34 27.75
N ALA A 241 11.83 2.52 26.53
CA ALA A 241 12.15 1.42 25.63
C ALA A 241 13.22 0.47 26.20
N PRO A 242 13.16 -0.83 25.89
CA PRO A 242 14.20 -1.79 26.29
C PRO A 242 15.59 -1.34 25.83
N ARG A 243 16.63 -1.61 26.64
CA ARG A 243 18.02 -1.22 26.34
C ARG A 243 18.50 -1.74 24.99
N GLU A 244 18.06 -2.93 24.58
CA GLU A 244 18.40 -3.50 23.29
C GLU A 244 17.84 -2.66 22.12
N VAL A 245 16.61 -2.15 22.23
CA VAL A 245 15.99 -1.28 21.22
C VAL A 245 16.72 0.06 21.14
N VAL A 246 17.06 0.65 22.30
CA VAL A 246 17.87 1.89 22.35
C VAL A 246 19.22 1.70 21.65
N ALA A 247 19.88 0.55 21.86
CA ALA A 247 21.12 0.22 21.17
C ALA A 247 20.91 0.09 19.65
N GLN A 248 19.82 -0.53 19.19
CA GLN A 248 19.53 -0.62 17.75
C GLN A 248 19.28 0.74 17.11
N ARG A 249 18.57 1.66 17.80
CA ARG A 249 18.36 3.03 17.32
C ARG A 249 19.70 3.75 17.04
N GLN A 250 20.68 3.59 17.93
CA GLN A 250 22.01 4.19 17.76
C GLN A 250 22.78 3.63 16.56
N LEU A 251 22.45 2.40 16.14
CA LEU A 251 23.05 1.72 14.99
C LEU A 251 22.33 1.99 13.67
N LEU A 252 21.22 2.75 13.67
CA LEU A 252 20.61 3.21 12.42
C LEU A 252 21.55 4.17 11.69
N THR A 253 21.63 4.03 10.38
CA THR A 253 22.42 4.91 9.50
C THR A 253 21.59 5.30 8.28
N GLY A 254 22.15 6.16 7.41
CA GLY A 254 21.55 6.49 6.12
C GLY A 254 20.10 6.98 6.18
N ASN A 255 19.29 6.50 5.24
CA ASN A 255 17.90 6.92 5.08
C ASN A 255 17.01 6.39 6.22
N GLU A 256 17.27 5.20 6.78
CA GLU A 256 16.52 4.69 7.93
C GLU A 256 16.65 5.60 9.14
N LYS A 257 17.87 6.07 9.45
CA LYS A 257 18.08 7.02 10.55
C LYS A 257 17.36 8.33 10.30
N LEU A 258 17.54 8.91 9.12
CA LEU A 258 16.92 10.19 8.75
C LEU A 258 15.39 10.13 8.88
N VAL A 259 14.77 9.10 8.32
CA VAL A 259 13.32 8.94 8.36
C VAL A 259 12.83 8.65 9.77
N PHE A 260 13.54 7.82 10.54
CA PHE A 260 13.14 7.52 11.91
C PHE A 260 13.20 8.75 12.83
N GLU A 261 14.27 9.54 12.78
CA GLU A 261 14.37 10.77 13.58
C GLU A 261 13.37 11.85 13.13
N SER A 262 13.06 11.90 11.82
CA SER A 262 11.98 12.73 11.31
C SER A 262 10.61 12.25 11.79
N TYR A 263 10.39 10.94 11.84
CA TYR A 263 9.16 10.35 12.39
C TYR A 263 8.98 10.70 13.87
N LEU A 264 10.03 10.61 14.69
CA LEU A 264 9.98 11.06 16.09
C LEU A 264 9.69 12.57 16.19
N SER A 265 10.29 13.38 15.32
CA SER A 265 10.00 14.82 15.26
C SER A 265 8.54 15.11 14.89
N MET A 266 7.97 14.33 13.97
CA MET A 266 6.55 14.38 13.61
C MET A 266 5.65 14.04 14.79
N GLN A 267 5.93 12.95 15.51
CA GLN A 267 5.15 12.54 16.68
C GLN A 267 5.26 13.58 17.83
N GLY A 268 6.45 14.14 18.03
CA GLY A 268 6.70 15.18 19.04
C GLY A 268 6.22 16.60 18.64
N GLY A 269 5.67 16.78 17.43
CA GLY A 269 5.25 18.10 16.94
C GLY A 269 6.40 19.08 16.67
N ASN A 270 7.63 18.59 16.51
CA ASN A 270 8.80 19.42 16.18
C ASN A 270 8.87 19.69 14.68
N THR A 271 8.10 20.67 14.23
CA THR A 271 7.96 21.06 12.83
C THR A 271 9.25 21.62 12.24
N SER A 272 10.06 22.33 13.05
CA SER A 272 11.31 22.94 12.61
C SER A 272 12.33 21.88 12.19
N SER A 273 12.45 20.78 12.95
CA SER A 273 13.33 19.67 12.58
C SER A 273 12.88 18.97 11.31
N LEU A 274 11.57 18.82 11.09
CA LEU A 274 11.04 18.26 9.85
C LEU A 274 11.33 19.14 8.64
N GLU A 275 11.18 20.47 8.78
CA GLU A 275 11.48 21.42 7.72
C GLU A 275 12.96 21.40 7.33
N ILE A 276 13.86 21.36 8.33
CA ILE A 276 15.32 21.22 8.10
C ILE A 276 15.65 19.95 7.31
N ASN A 277 14.94 18.86 7.57
CA ASN A 277 15.18 17.57 6.93
C ASN A 277 14.48 17.40 5.57
N ASP A 278 13.65 18.36 5.11
CA ASP A 278 12.77 18.16 3.93
C ASP A 278 13.55 17.83 2.66
N GLU A 279 14.68 18.51 2.40
CA GLU A 279 15.48 18.30 1.20
C GLU A 279 16.19 16.94 1.18
N GLU A 280 16.60 16.41 2.34
CA GLU A 280 17.16 15.06 2.42
C GLU A 280 16.06 14.00 2.30
N LEU A 281 14.92 14.20 2.97
CA LEU A 281 13.77 13.29 2.87
C LEU A 281 13.24 13.18 1.44
N LYS A 282 13.32 14.26 0.66
CA LYS A 282 12.92 14.32 -0.75
C LYS A 282 13.79 13.46 -1.67
N ARG A 283 15.03 13.15 -1.29
CA ARG A 283 15.98 12.34 -2.08
C ARG A 283 15.76 10.83 -1.94
N ILE A 284 14.94 10.40 -0.99
CA ILE A 284 14.63 8.99 -0.75
C ILE A 284 13.83 8.46 -1.95
N ASN A 285 14.28 7.33 -2.52
CA ASN A 285 13.66 6.75 -3.70
C ASN A 285 12.38 6.00 -3.38
N ALA A 286 11.45 5.97 -4.34
CA ALA A 286 10.18 5.24 -4.19
C ALA A 286 10.32 3.72 -4.03
N ASP A 287 11.48 3.17 -4.42
CA ASP A 287 11.84 1.75 -4.27
C ASP A 287 12.42 1.42 -2.88
N GLU A 288 12.54 2.41 -1.98
CA GLU A 288 13.03 2.21 -0.63
C GLU A 288 11.89 1.98 0.36
N PHE A 289 12.12 1.08 1.32
CA PHE A 289 11.13 0.71 2.34
C PHE A 289 10.62 1.91 3.17
N THR A 290 11.49 2.89 3.42
CA THR A 290 11.18 4.05 4.27
C THR A 290 10.44 5.17 3.54
N TYR A 291 10.28 5.08 2.21
CA TYR A 291 9.74 6.14 1.37
C TYR A 291 8.34 6.64 1.77
N PRO A 292 7.33 5.78 2.03
CA PRO A 292 6.01 6.26 2.44
C PRO A 292 6.06 7.09 3.73
N LEU A 293 6.90 6.70 4.69
CA LEU A 293 7.04 7.44 5.95
C LEU A 293 7.77 8.78 5.75
N ALA A 294 8.75 8.83 4.85
CA ALA A 294 9.37 10.08 4.45
C ALA A 294 8.33 11.07 3.88
N LEU A 295 7.43 10.60 3.00
CA LEU A 295 6.35 11.43 2.46
C LEU A 295 5.42 11.97 3.57
N TYR A 296 5.04 11.15 4.54
CA TYR A 296 4.23 11.61 5.69
C TYR A 296 4.96 12.67 6.52
N CYS A 297 6.25 12.50 6.79
CA CYS A 297 7.06 13.50 7.51
C CYS A 297 7.10 14.83 6.77
N ARG A 298 7.30 14.79 5.45
CA ARG A 298 7.30 15.96 4.57
C ARG A 298 5.94 16.64 4.49
N ALA A 299 4.85 15.87 4.43
CA ALA A 299 3.49 16.41 4.45
C ALA A 299 3.15 17.05 5.80
N SER A 300 3.55 16.43 6.91
CA SER A 300 3.22 16.89 8.26
C SER A 300 3.72 18.30 8.56
N TRP A 301 4.96 18.64 8.20
CA TRP A 301 5.47 19.99 8.51
C TRP A 301 4.81 21.07 7.67
N ARG A 302 4.46 20.77 6.41
CA ARG A 302 3.73 21.68 5.51
C ARG A 302 2.36 22.03 6.05
N VAL A 303 1.64 21.03 6.56
CA VAL A 303 0.33 21.21 7.20
C VAL A 303 0.45 22.01 8.50
N ALA A 304 1.57 21.88 9.22
CA ALA A 304 1.80 22.60 10.46
C ALA A 304 2.35 24.03 10.25
N ALA A 305 2.91 24.33 9.07
CA ALA A 305 3.46 25.64 8.75
C ALA A 305 2.36 26.70 8.57
N ARG A 306 2.08 27.48 9.62
CA ARG A 306 1.17 28.63 9.56
C ARG A 306 1.87 29.85 8.94
N ARG A 307 1.91 29.92 7.62
CA ARG A 307 2.57 30.98 6.82
C ARG A 307 1.62 31.59 5.79
N GLU A 308 2.01 32.72 5.20
CA GLU A 308 1.24 33.39 4.14
C GLU A 308 0.95 32.48 2.92
N ASN A 309 1.78 31.47 2.67
CA ASN A 309 1.62 30.47 1.60
C ASN A 309 0.97 29.15 2.06
N SER A 310 0.11 29.20 3.09
CA SER A 310 -0.47 27.99 3.71
C SER A 310 -1.27 27.11 2.74
N VAL A 311 -1.96 27.70 1.75
CA VAL A 311 -2.78 26.95 0.78
C VAL A 311 -1.90 26.15 -0.19
N ASP A 312 -0.81 26.72 -0.67
CA ASP A 312 0.13 26.02 -1.58
C ASP A 312 0.84 24.88 -0.84
N LEU A 313 1.30 25.13 0.39
CA LEU A 313 1.91 24.10 1.24
C LEU A 313 0.92 22.98 1.57
N ALA A 314 -0.34 23.32 1.86
CA ALA A 314 -1.40 22.34 2.10
C ALA A 314 -1.70 21.50 0.84
N THR A 315 -1.69 22.12 -0.34
CA THR A 315 -1.87 21.42 -1.62
C THR A 315 -0.72 20.46 -1.90
N GLU A 316 0.53 20.87 -1.64
CA GLU A 316 1.69 19.97 -1.74
C GLU A 316 1.60 18.83 -0.71
N ALA A 317 1.22 19.14 0.54
CA ALA A 317 1.03 18.12 1.57
C ALA A 317 -0.04 17.09 1.18
N LEU A 318 -1.14 17.54 0.55
CA LEU A 318 -2.18 16.66 0.07
C LEU A 318 -1.63 15.69 -0.99
N GLN A 319 -0.85 16.19 -1.96
CA GLN A 319 -0.21 15.37 -3.00
C GLN A 319 0.78 14.35 -2.41
N LEU A 320 1.61 14.78 -1.45
CA LEU A 320 2.56 13.89 -0.76
C LEU A 320 1.83 12.79 0.01
N THR A 321 0.72 13.14 0.67
CA THR A 321 -0.06 12.19 1.48
C THR A 321 -0.82 11.20 0.60
N ASP A 322 -1.40 11.64 -0.53
CA ASP A 322 -2.01 10.75 -1.52
C ASP A 322 -1.00 9.74 -2.06
N SER A 323 0.19 10.22 -2.43
CA SER A 323 1.29 9.36 -2.88
C SER A 323 1.75 8.37 -1.80
N ALA A 324 1.69 8.73 -0.52
CA ALA A 324 2.02 7.84 0.59
C ALA A 324 0.93 6.78 0.81
N LEU A 325 -0.35 7.18 0.81
CA LEU A 325 -1.50 6.31 1.06
C LEU A 325 -1.69 5.24 -0.01
N ILE A 326 -1.35 5.54 -1.28
CA ILE A 326 -1.32 4.55 -2.35
C ILE A 326 -0.34 3.41 -2.04
N ARG A 327 0.75 3.73 -1.32
CA ARG A 327 1.87 2.81 -1.09
C ARG A 327 1.80 2.08 0.24
N SER A 328 1.36 2.77 1.27
CA SER A 328 1.18 2.24 2.62
C SER A 328 0.07 3.03 3.30
N GLN A 329 -1.09 2.38 3.46
CA GLN A 329 -2.22 2.97 4.15
C GLN A 329 -1.93 2.99 5.66
N ARG A 330 -1.88 4.20 6.22
CA ARG A 330 -1.69 4.43 7.65
C ARG A 330 -2.82 5.30 8.16
N ASP A 331 -3.35 4.96 9.32
CA ASP A 331 -4.46 5.72 9.92
C ASP A 331 -4.12 7.21 10.09
N PHE A 332 -2.91 7.51 10.58
CA PHE A 332 -2.46 8.89 10.72
C PHE A 332 -2.25 9.60 9.38
N GLY A 333 -2.00 8.84 8.30
CA GLY A 333 -1.94 9.37 6.94
C GLY A 333 -3.25 10.01 6.51
N PHE A 334 -4.39 9.36 6.79
CA PHE A 334 -5.70 9.96 6.53
C PHE A 334 -5.98 11.20 7.38
N LEU A 335 -5.43 11.29 8.60
CA LEU A 335 -5.54 12.50 9.43
C LEU A 335 -4.71 13.65 8.86
N ILE A 336 -3.49 13.39 8.40
CA ILE A 336 -2.67 14.38 7.69
C ILE A 336 -3.39 14.85 6.43
N ARG A 337 -3.95 13.91 5.64
CA ARG A 337 -4.73 14.20 4.43
C ARG A 337 -5.94 15.08 4.71
N CYS A 338 -6.70 14.75 5.76
CA CYS A 338 -7.86 15.51 6.21
C CYS A 338 -7.48 16.96 6.54
N ASN A 339 -6.40 17.18 7.28
CA ASN A 339 -5.96 18.53 7.66
C ASN A 339 -5.39 19.30 6.45
N ALA A 340 -4.61 18.64 5.59
CA ALA A 340 -4.14 19.23 4.33
C ALA A 340 -5.32 19.66 3.44
N ALA A 341 -6.34 18.82 3.29
CA ALA A 341 -7.54 19.14 2.53
C ALA A 341 -8.32 20.33 3.12
N HIS A 342 -8.43 20.42 4.44
CA HIS A 342 -9.04 21.56 5.12
C HIS A 342 -8.30 22.87 4.77
N LEU A 343 -6.97 22.88 4.97
CA LEU A 343 -6.14 24.06 4.72
C LEU A 343 -6.06 24.43 3.23
N ALA A 344 -6.23 23.47 2.33
CA ALA A 344 -6.31 23.68 0.89
C ALA A 344 -7.70 24.06 0.39
N ASN A 345 -8.70 24.22 1.28
CA ASN A 345 -10.10 24.45 0.93
C ASN A 345 -10.68 23.39 -0.02
N ALA A 346 -10.38 22.12 0.23
CA ALA A 346 -10.84 20.97 -0.55
C ALA A 346 -11.84 20.10 0.26
N PRO A 347 -13.08 20.57 0.49
CA PRO A 347 -14.03 19.93 1.42
C PRO A 347 -14.41 18.49 1.02
N GLN A 348 -14.46 18.19 -0.29
CA GLN A 348 -14.76 16.83 -0.77
C GLN A 348 -13.67 15.83 -0.37
N VAL A 349 -12.40 16.23 -0.53
CA VAL A 349 -11.23 15.45 -0.14
C VAL A 349 -11.17 15.29 1.38
N GLN A 350 -11.55 16.33 2.13
CA GLN A 350 -11.65 16.27 3.58
C GLN A 350 -12.70 15.23 4.02
N LEU A 351 -13.90 15.25 3.44
CA LEU A 351 -14.96 14.28 3.74
C LEU A 351 -14.55 12.84 3.40
N GLU A 352 -13.92 12.64 2.24
CA GLU A 352 -13.38 11.34 1.82
C GLU A 352 -12.33 10.82 2.81
N SER A 353 -11.41 11.68 3.24
CA SER A 353 -10.36 11.33 4.21
C SER A 353 -10.95 10.92 5.56
N ILE A 354 -11.98 11.64 6.03
CA ILE A 354 -12.68 11.30 7.28
C ILE A 354 -13.37 9.94 7.14
N ARG A 355 -14.06 9.70 6.02
CA ARG A 355 -14.74 8.43 5.75
C ARG A 355 -13.75 7.27 5.74
N ALA A 356 -12.64 7.39 5.02
CA ALA A 356 -11.63 6.34 4.94
C ALA A 356 -11.00 6.06 6.32
N CYS A 357 -10.63 7.11 7.06
CA CYS A 357 -10.10 6.96 8.42
C CYS A 357 -11.12 6.28 9.36
N ALA A 358 -12.41 6.64 9.26
CA ALA A 358 -13.46 6.03 10.07
C ALA A 358 -13.66 4.55 9.74
N VAL A 359 -13.59 4.15 8.46
CA VAL A 359 -13.69 2.74 8.05
C VAL A 359 -12.54 1.94 8.67
N ASN A 360 -11.30 2.39 8.49
CA ASN A 360 -10.12 1.74 9.09
C ASN A 360 -10.21 1.67 10.62
N LEU A 361 -10.70 2.73 11.25
CA LEU A 361 -10.90 2.77 12.68
C LEU A 361 -11.98 1.76 13.12
N GLY A 362 -13.05 1.60 12.35
CA GLY A 362 -14.12 0.63 12.63
C GLY A 362 -13.70 -0.83 12.48
N GLU A 363 -12.68 -1.11 11.67
CA GLU A 363 -12.08 -2.45 11.54
C GLU A 363 -11.10 -2.77 12.67
N SER A 364 -10.64 -1.75 13.42
CA SER A 364 -9.72 -1.91 14.54
C SER A 364 -10.46 -2.30 15.83
N ASP A 365 -9.89 -3.21 16.62
CA ASP A 365 -10.39 -3.51 17.97
C ASP A 365 -10.11 -2.34 18.92
N PRO A 366 -11.14 -1.66 19.47
CA PRO A 366 -10.96 -0.53 20.37
C PRO A 366 -10.19 -0.87 21.65
N SER A 367 -10.21 -2.13 22.09
CA SER A 367 -9.50 -2.59 23.30
C SER A 367 -7.98 -2.63 23.11
N THR A 368 -7.52 -2.73 21.86
CA THR A 368 -6.09 -2.81 21.49
C THR A 368 -5.54 -1.50 20.94
N ASN A 369 -6.40 -0.52 20.66
CA ASN A 369 -6.01 0.77 20.09
C ASN A 369 -6.20 1.91 21.11
N PRO A 370 -5.16 2.31 21.85
CA PRO A 370 -5.27 3.37 22.87
C PRO A 370 -5.66 4.73 22.28
N LEU A 371 -5.49 4.93 20.98
CA LEU A 371 -5.82 6.19 20.29
C LEU A 371 -7.22 6.18 19.68
N TYR A 372 -8.02 5.12 19.86
CA TYR A 372 -9.30 4.94 19.17
C TYR A 372 -10.26 6.11 19.41
N GLU A 373 -10.55 6.41 20.68
CA GLU A 373 -11.49 7.48 21.04
C GLU A 373 -10.98 8.86 20.65
N GLN A 374 -9.67 9.06 20.76
CA GLN A 374 -9.04 10.32 20.38
C GLN A 374 -9.20 10.56 18.87
N ARG A 375 -8.98 9.54 18.05
CA ARG A 375 -9.18 9.63 16.60
C ARG A 375 -10.64 9.87 16.25
N ALA A 376 -11.58 9.15 16.86
CA ALA A 376 -13.01 9.39 16.64
C ALA A 376 -13.40 10.85 16.96
N ARG A 377 -12.85 11.44 18.03
CA ARG A 377 -13.03 12.87 18.36
C ARG A 377 -12.44 13.80 17.31
N VAL A 378 -11.25 13.52 16.79
CA VAL A 378 -10.63 14.30 15.70
C VAL A 378 -11.50 14.25 14.44
N LEU A 379 -12.00 13.06 14.06
CA LEU A 379 -12.89 12.90 12.92
C LEU A 379 -14.21 13.68 13.09
N SER A 380 -14.79 13.67 14.30
CA SER A 380 -15.99 14.46 14.59
C SER A 380 -15.73 15.95 14.41
N ARG A 381 -14.61 16.48 14.92
CA ARG A 381 -14.25 17.90 14.72
C ARG A 381 -14.03 18.23 13.25
N GLY A 382 -13.40 17.32 12.50
CA GLY A 382 -13.24 17.47 11.06
C GLY A 382 -14.57 17.59 10.32
N LEU A 383 -15.59 16.84 10.74
CA LEU A 383 -16.95 16.92 10.19
C LEU A 383 -17.68 18.21 10.55
N ASP A 384 -17.38 18.80 11.71
CA ASP A 384 -17.95 20.08 12.12
C ASP A 384 -17.40 21.23 11.25
N LEU A 385 -16.13 21.15 10.83
CA LEU A 385 -15.48 22.16 9.97
C LEU A 385 -16.05 22.21 8.54
N ILE A 386 -16.68 21.13 8.07
CA ILE A 386 -17.28 21.04 6.72
C ILE A 386 -18.80 21.04 6.75
N ASP A 387 -19.42 21.16 7.94
CA ASP A 387 -20.87 21.18 8.05
C ASP A 387 -21.45 22.43 7.38
N GLY A 388 -22.47 22.24 6.54
CA GLY A 388 -23.08 23.33 5.79
C GLY A 388 -22.25 23.86 4.61
N ASN A 389 -21.12 23.22 4.25
CA ASN A 389 -20.41 23.56 3.03
C ASN A 389 -21.28 23.24 1.78
N PRO A 390 -21.55 24.21 0.88
CA PRO A 390 -22.46 24.02 -0.24
C PRO A 390 -21.93 23.08 -1.33
N GLU A 391 -20.63 22.77 -1.35
CA GLU A 391 -20.01 21.86 -2.32
C GLU A 391 -20.18 20.37 -1.94
N LEU A 392 -20.71 20.09 -0.75
CA LEU A 392 -20.90 18.75 -0.23
C LEU A 392 -22.36 18.33 -0.26
N ASP A 393 -22.60 17.06 -0.60
CA ASP A 393 -23.90 16.44 -0.42
C ASP A 393 -24.20 16.29 1.10
N PRO A 394 -25.25 16.96 1.62
CA PRO A 394 -25.62 16.85 3.03
C PRO A 394 -25.95 15.41 3.47
N ALA A 395 -26.40 14.55 2.56
CA ALA A 395 -26.68 13.14 2.87
C ALA A 395 -25.38 12.37 3.14
N ALA A 396 -24.36 12.57 2.30
CA ALA A 396 -23.04 11.97 2.50
C ALA A 396 -22.39 12.42 3.83
N VAL A 397 -22.46 13.72 4.16
CA VAL A 397 -21.94 14.24 5.44
C VAL A 397 -22.66 13.61 6.63
N ARG A 398 -24.00 13.51 6.58
CA ARG A 398 -24.79 12.84 7.64
C ARG A 398 -24.41 11.38 7.80
N GLN A 399 -24.27 10.63 6.70
CA GLN A 399 -23.89 9.22 6.73
C GLN A 399 -22.54 9.01 7.44
N VAL A 400 -21.53 9.80 7.08
CA VAL A 400 -20.20 9.70 7.70
C VAL A 400 -20.25 10.12 9.17
N ARG A 401 -21.01 11.16 9.50
CA ARG A 401 -21.21 11.63 10.88
C ARG A 401 -21.87 10.58 11.76
N ASP A 402 -22.89 9.90 11.27
CA ASP A 402 -23.57 8.85 12.02
C ASP A 402 -22.66 7.65 12.23
N TYR A 403 -21.83 7.30 11.24
CA TYR A 403 -20.82 6.26 11.38
C TYR A 403 -19.76 6.62 12.45
N VAL A 404 -19.17 7.84 12.40
CA VAL A 404 -18.20 8.30 13.41
C VAL A 404 -18.81 8.35 14.83
N ARG A 405 -20.10 8.71 14.95
CA ARG A 405 -20.82 8.66 16.23
C ARG A 405 -21.00 7.24 16.75
N GLN A 406 -21.24 6.27 15.88
CA GLN A 406 -21.33 4.85 16.26
C GLN A 406 -20.00 4.37 16.84
N LEU A 407 -18.87 4.71 16.21
CA LEU A 407 -17.52 4.41 16.73
C LEU A 407 -17.30 5.02 18.12
N SER A 408 -17.81 6.23 18.36
CA SER A 408 -17.64 6.90 19.67
C SER A 408 -18.51 6.30 20.78
N ARG A 409 -19.67 5.71 20.44
CA ARG A 409 -20.64 5.17 21.40
C ARG A 409 -20.32 3.75 21.85
N SER A 410 -19.63 2.96 21.02
CA SER A 410 -19.27 1.57 21.34
C SER A 410 -18.28 1.45 22.51
N ASN A 411 -17.69 2.55 22.98
CA ASN A 411 -16.51 2.50 23.85
C ASN A 411 -16.59 3.31 25.17
N SER A 412 -17.77 3.77 25.60
CA SER A 412 -17.92 4.70 26.75
C SER A 412 -17.61 4.10 28.14
N ARG A 413 -16.39 3.59 28.36
CA ARG A 413 -15.87 3.10 29.65
C ARG A 413 -14.43 3.51 30.00
N SER A 414 -13.71 4.29 29.19
CA SER A 414 -12.35 4.72 29.54
C SER A 414 -12.16 6.24 29.43
N ALA A 415 -11.83 6.89 30.55
CA ALA A 415 -11.43 8.29 30.54
C ALA A 415 -9.89 8.36 30.49
N ALA A 416 -9.32 8.50 29.30
CA ALA A 416 -7.88 8.71 29.11
C ALA A 416 -7.59 10.09 28.48
N SER A 417 -6.56 10.74 29.01
CA SER A 417 -6.09 12.10 28.69
C SER A 417 -5.45 12.22 27.30
N LEU A 418 -5.62 13.39 26.68
CA LEU A 418 -5.12 13.79 25.35
C LEU A 418 -3.58 13.68 25.22
N ILE A 419 -3.10 13.01 24.18
CA ILE A 419 -1.79 13.29 23.55
C ILE A 419 -1.96 13.19 22.03
N LEU A 420 -2.19 14.32 21.36
CA LEU A 420 -1.81 14.49 19.95
C LEU A 420 -0.39 15.07 19.94
N PRO A 421 0.35 14.97 18.83
CA PRO A 421 1.39 15.96 18.54
C PRO A 421 0.75 17.34 18.70
N THR A 422 1.29 18.16 19.58
CA THR A 422 0.67 19.37 20.18
C THR A 422 0.30 20.48 19.17
N GLY A 423 0.49 20.29 17.86
CA GLY A 423 0.21 21.26 16.81
C GLY A 423 -1.06 21.05 15.97
N TYR A 424 -1.80 19.94 16.12
CA TYR A 424 -2.88 19.58 15.16
C TYR A 424 -4.31 20.01 15.54
N VAL A 425 -4.51 20.59 16.73
CA VAL A 425 -5.87 20.82 17.29
C VAL A 425 -6.10 22.24 17.83
N GLN A 426 -5.16 23.17 17.65
CA GLN A 426 -5.39 24.57 18.02
C GLN A 426 -6.05 25.39 16.92
#